data_AF-A0A7J9I9L1-F1
#
_entry.id   AF-A0A7J9I9L1-F1
#
_cell.length_a   1.000
_cell.length_b   1.000
_cell.length_c   1.000
_cell.angle_alpha   90.00
_cell.angle_beta   90.00
_cell.angle_gamma   90.00
#
_symmetry.space_group_name_H-M   'P 1'
#
loop_
_entity.id
_entity.type
_entity.pdbx_description
1 polymer ?
#
loop_
_entity_poly.entity_id
_entity_poly.type
_entity_poly.pdbx_seq_one_letter_code
_entity_poly.pdbx_strand_id
1 'polypeptide(L)'
;DASQLPNNLGCLQSLFLLDEEGKADNESLIAEVISRSKHLRVLGLSECSLEQLPNNISYLKQLRFLSLAYSGNIKRLPNSICNLQSLQKLDLTRCRGMEELPKDIRYLISLRELRVTTKQTRLQENGISCLTCLR
;
A
#
# COMPACT_ATOMS: atom_id res chain seq x y z
N ASP A 1 15.32 -11.65 7.39
CA ASP A 1 16.09 -11.31 8.60
C ASP A 1 16.28 -9.80 8.64
N ALA A 2 15.80 -9.14 9.69
CA ALA A 2 15.79 -7.67 9.80
C ALA A 2 17.20 -7.05 9.97
N SER A 3 18.20 -7.91 10.18
CA SER A 3 19.63 -7.59 10.29
C SER A 3 20.26 -7.03 9.01
N GLN A 4 19.59 -7.10 7.86
CA GLN A 4 20.07 -6.53 6.59
C GLN A 4 19.52 -5.14 6.25
N LEU A 5 18.67 -4.56 7.10
CA LEU A 5 18.12 -3.23 6.83
C LEU A 5 19.16 -2.14 7.12
N PRO A 6 19.42 -1.21 6.18
CA PRO A 6 20.42 -0.18 6.36
C PRO A 6 20.09 0.71 7.57
N ASN A 7 21.11 1.10 8.33
CA ASN A 7 20.94 1.85 9.58
C ASN A 7 20.32 3.25 9.39
N ASN A 8 20.24 3.77 8.16
CA ASN A 8 19.80 5.15 7.86
C ASN A 8 18.43 5.24 7.15
N LEU A 9 17.48 4.38 7.50
CA LEU A 9 16.11 4.43 6.96
C LEU A 9 15.34 5.71 7.32
N GLY A 10 15.78 6.45 8.34
CA GLY A 10 15.13 7.67 8.82
C GLY A 10 14.94 8.73 7.74
N CYS A 11 15.90 8.86 6.81
CA CYS A 11 15.87 9.85 5.72
C CYS A 11 15.38 9.29 4.38
N LEU A 12 14.97 8.01 4.34
CA LEU A 12 14.61 7.34 3.10
C LEU A 12 13.33 7.93 2.50
N GLN A 13 13.40 8.35 1.24
CA GLN A 13 12.25 8.91 0.51
C GLN A 13 11.64 7.92 -0.48
N SER A 14 12.37 6.90 -0.90
CA SER A 14 11.90 5.91 -1.87
C SER A 14 12.45 4.55 -1.52
N LEU A 15 11.58 3.54 -1.54
CA LEU A 15 11.91 2.16 -1.26
C LEU A 15 11.15 1.26 -2.23
N PHE A 16 11.84 0.26 -2.75
CA PHE A 16 11.26 -0.83 -3.51
C PHE A 16 11.70 -2.13 -2.88
N LEU A 17 10.73 -2.91 -2.41
CA LEU A 17 10.94 -4.27 -1.94
C LEU A 17 10.37 -5.21 -3.00
N LEU A 18 11.18 -6.19 -3.37
CA LEU A 18 10.78 -7.32 -4.20
C LEU A 18 10.92 -8.55 -3.33
N ASP A 19 9.89 -9.38 -3.32
CA ASP A 19 9.96 -10.67 -2.65
C ASP A 19 10.53 -11.71 -3.60
N GLU A 20 11.44 -12.54 -3.12
CA GLU A 20 11.83 -13.76 -3.82
C GLU A 20 10.96 -14.88 -3.25
N GLU A 21 10.15 -15.51 -4.11
CA GLU A 21 9.14 -16.51 -3.75
C GLU A 21 9.62 -17.46 -2.63
N GLY A 22 8.93 -17.46 -1.49
CA GLY A 22 9.09 -18.50 -0.45
C GLY A 22 9.53 -18.07 0.95
N LYS A 23 9.51 -16.76 1.30
CA LYS A 23 9.80 -16.32 2.68
C LYS A 23 8.55 -15.83 3.41
N ALA A 24 8.18 -16.56 4.48
CA ALA A 24 6.95 -16.39 5.24
C ALA A 24 6.87 -15.12 6.13
N ASP A 25 7.90 -14.27 6.18
CA ASP A 25 8.00 -13.19 7.19
C ASP A 25 8.07 -11.76 6.59
N ASN A 26 7.50 -11.55 5.41
CA ASN A 26 7.56 -10.22 4.77
C ASN A 26 6.69 -9.16 5.46
N GLU A 27 5.59 -9.53 6.11
CA GLU A 27 4.74 -8.56 6.81
C GLU A 27 5.50 -7.85 7.95
N SER A 28 6.20 -8.61 8.80
CA SER A 28 6.98 -8.07 9.91
C SER A 28 8.14 -7.20 9.44
N LEU A 29 8.83 -7.62 8.36
CA LEU A 29 9.90 -6.83 7.77
C LEU A 29 9.36 -5.48 7.24
N ILE A 30 8.25 -5.52 6.51
CA ILE A 30 7.61 -4.30 5.98
C ILE A 30 7.14 -3.40 7.13
N ALA A 31 6.56 -3.97 8.19
CA ALA A 31 6.15 -3.22 9.37
C ALA A 31 7.34 -2.52 10.06
N GLU A 32 8.48 -3.19 10.19
CA GLU A 32 9.70 -2.62 10.74
C GLU A 32 10.23 -1.47 9.87
N VAL A 33 10.26 -1.66 8.55
CA VAL A 33 10.72 -0.64 7.60
C VAL A 33 9.82 0.59 7.61
N ILE A 34 8.50 0.40 7.63
CA ILE A 34 7.52 1.47 7.73
C ILE A 34 7.72 2.28 9.02
N SER A 35 7.99 1.59 10.14
CA SER A 35 8.20 2.24 11.44
C SER A 35 9.44 3.14 11.46
N ARG A 36 10.45 2.80 10.65
CA ARG A 36 11.74 3.51 10.57
C ARG A 36 11.84 4.54 9.44
N SER A 37 10.90 4.56 8.50
CA SER A 37 10.98 5.36 7.27
C SER A 37 9.90 6.44 7.19
N LYS A 38 9.77 7.30 8.21
CA LYS A 38 8.66 8.29 8.32
C LYS A 38 8.62 9.33 7.18
N HIS A 39 9.73 9.53 6.47
CA HIS A 39 9.85 10.46 5.35
C HIS A 39 9.63 9.82 3.97
N LEU A 40 9.19 8.56 3.94
CA LEU A 40 8.98 7.83 2.70
C LEU A 40 7.87 8.47 1.86
N ARG A 41 8.17 8.69 0.58
CA ARG A 41 7.25 9.25 -0.43
C ARG A 41 6.85 8.22 -1.47
N VAL A 42 7.69 7.21 -1.70
CA VAL A 42 7.48 6.15 -2.68
C VAL A 42 7.74 4.81 -2.01
N LEU A 43 6.73 3.93 -2.04
CA LEU A 43 6.83 2.57 -1.54
C LEU A 43 6.35 1.61 -2.63
N GLY A 44 7.29 0.84 -3.20
CA GLY A 44 7.01 -0.27 -4.08
C GLY A 44 7.11 -1.58 -3.31
N LEU A 45 6.03 -2.36 -3.34
CA LEU A 45 5.89 -3.69 -2.79
C LEU A 45 5.34 -4.64 -3.89
N SER A 46 5.74 -4.38 -5.13
CA SER A 46 5.30 -5.17 -6.27
C SER A 46 5.81 -6.59 -6.17
N GLU A 47 5.00 -7.55 -6.61
CA GLU A 47 5.33 -8.98 -6.58
C GLU A 47 5.56 -9.55 -5.15
N CYS A 48 5.25 -8.79 -4.09
CA CYS A 48 5.33 -9.31 -2.73
C CYS A 48 4.21 -10.33 -2.45
N SER A 49 4.54 -11.44 -1.80
CA SER A 49 3.59 -12.50 -1.43
C SER A 49 2.74 -12.20 -0.18
N LEU A 50 2.44 -10.91 0.07
CA LEU A 50 1.70 -10.44 1.24
C LEU A 50 0.21 -10.81 1.17
N GLU A 51 -0.35 -11.31 2.27
CA GLU A 51 -1.80 -11.48 2.42
C GLU A 51 -2.49 -10.16 2.82
N GLN A 52 -1.80 -9.33 3.61
CA GLN A 52 -2.25 -8.03 4.10
C GLN A 52 -1.07 -7.05 4.23
N LEU A 53 -1.38 -5.75 4.19
CA LEU A 53 -0.44 -4.71 4.61
C LEU A 53 -0.54 -4.46 6.11
N PRO A 54 0.57 -4.14 6.80
CA PRO A 54 0.52 -3.85 8.22
C PRO A 54 -0.20 -2.52 8.52
N ASN A 55 -0.91 -2.46 9.64
CA ASN A 55 -1.73 -1.30 10.02
C ASN A 55 -0.90 0.00 10.20
N ASN A 56 0.38 -0.13 10.52
CA ASN A 56 1.29 1.00 10.69
C ASN A 56 1.66 1.70 9.37
N ILE A 57 1.20 1.22 8.20
CA ILE A 57 1.33 1.94 6.91
C ILE A 57 0.87 3.40 7.02
N SER A 58 -0.14 3.65 7.86
CA SER A 58 -0.67 4.98 8.16
C SER A 58 0.34 5.96 8.78
N TYR A 59 1.52 5.50 9.23
CA TYR A 59 2.60 6.34 9.74
C TYR A 59 3.34 7.08 8.62
N LEU A 60 3.25 6.61 7.38
CA LEU A 60 3.88 7.23 6.21
C LEU A 60 3.08 8.44 5.71
N LYS A 61 2.95 9.48 6.55
CA LYS A 61 2.13 10.67 6.25
C LYS A 61 2.56 11.44 5.00
N GLN A 62 3.79 11.22 4.54
CA GLN A 62 4.36 11.85 3.34
C GLN A 62 4.28 10.96 2.10
N LEU A 63 3.72 9.75 2.20
CA LEU A 63 3.63 8.81 1.09
C LEU A 63 2.76 9.38 -0.03
N ARG A 64 3.31 9.37 -1.25
CA ARG A 64 2.66 9.84 -2.48
C ARG A 64 2.37 8.71 -3.46
N PHE A 65 3.20 7.67 -3.44
CA PHE A 65 3.07 6.50 -4.30
C PHE A 65 3.15 5.22 -3.49
N LEU A 66 2.16 4.35 -3.66
CA LEU A 66 2.16 2.99 -3.16
C LEU A 66 1.81 2.02 -4.29
N SER A 67 2.66 1.03 -4.51
CA SER A 67 2.39 -0.07 -5.45
C SER A 67 2.46 -1.41 -4.73
N LEU A 68 1.42 -2.23 -4.91
CA LEU A 68 1.36 -3.65 -4.60
C LEU A 68 1.14 -4.47 -5.88
N ALA A 69 1.44 -3.88 -7.04
CA ALA A 69 1.15 -4.50 -8.32
C ALA A 69 1.71 -5.94 -8.38
N TYR A 70 0.96 -6.85 -9.00
CA TYR A 70 1.32 -8.27 -9.12
C TYR A 70 1.38 -9.06 -7.80
N SER A 71 1.04 -8.48 -6.64
CA SER A 71 0.88 -9.24 -5.39
C SER A 71 -0.39 -10.11 -5.46
N GLY A 72 -0.24 -11.38 -5.83
CA GLY A 72 -1.36 -12.30 -6.04
C GLY A 72 -2.13 -12.69 -4.77
N ASN A 73 -1.44 -12.70 -3.63
CA ASN A 73 -1.96 -13.18 -2.34
C ASN A 73 -2.68 -12.11 -1.52
N ILE A 74 -2.54 -10.83 -1.88
CA ILE A 74 -3.14 -9.73 -1.11
C ILE A 74 -4.67 -9.81 -1.23
N LYS A 75 -5.35 -10.03 -0.10
CA LYS A 75 -6.81 -10.17 -0.08
C LYS A 75 -7.48 -8.83 0.23
N ARG A 76 -6.90 -8.06 1.15
CA ARG A 76 -7.46 -6.80 1.66
C ARG A 76 -6.35 -5.82 1.99
N LEU A 77 -6.69 -4.53 2.00
CA LEU A 77 -5.85 -3.48 2.58
C LEU A 77 -6.35 -3.15 3.99
N PRO A 78 -5.48 -2.79 4.94
CA PRO A 78 -5.90 -2.33 6.25
C PRO A 78 -6.69 -1.02 6.12
N ASN A 79 -7.74 -0.84 6.92
CA ASN A 79 -8.53 0.41 6.91
C ASN A 79 -7.66 1.65 7.21
N SER A 80 -6.54 1.48 7.91
CA SER A 80 -5.60 2.57 8.21
C SER A 80 -4.94 3.17 6.96
N ILE A 81 -4.97 2.49 5.81
CA ILE A 81 -4.50 3.04 4.54
C ILE A 81 -5.23 4.33 4.17
N CYS A 82 -6.51 4.47 4.56
CA CYS A 82 -7.32 5.66 4.31
C CYS A 82 -6.81 6.91 5.05
N ASN A 83 -5.87 6.76 5.98
CA ASN A 83 -5.21 7.87 6.68
C ASN A 83 -4.01 8.45 5.91
N LEU A 84 -3.70 7.93 4.72
CA LEU A 84 -2.64 8.41 3.84
C LEU A 84 -3.13 9.57 2.96
N GLN A 85 -3.44 10.70 3.59
CA GLN A 85 -4.02 11.87 2.89
C GLN A 85 -3.11 12.50 1.83
N SER A 86 -1.80 12.23 1.87
CA SER A 86 -0.83 12.67 0.87
C SER A 86 -0.72 11.72 -0.34
N LEU A 87 -1.37 10.55 -0.31
CA LEU A 87 -1.25 9.52 -1.34
C LEU A 87 -1.87 10.02 -2.64
N GLN A 88 -1.09 9.99 -3.71
CA GLN A 88 -1.49 10.46 -5.04
C GLN A 88 -1.73 9.30 -5.99
N LYS A 89 -1.03 8.19 -5.81
CA LYS A 89 -1.15 7.00 -6.63
C LYS A 89 -1.17 5.74 -5.78
N LEU A 90 -2.20 4.92 -6.00
CA LEU A 90 -2.36 3.59 -5.45
C LEU A 90 -2.46 2.59 -6.60
N ASP A 91 -1.47 1.71 -6.72
CA ASP A 91 -1.41 0.69 -7.76
C ASP A 91 -1.58 -0.72 -7.17
N LEU A 92 -2.73 -1.32 -7.48
CA LEU A 92 -3.16 -2.67 -7.11
C LEU A 92 -3.42 -3.50 -8.38
N THR A 93 -2.73 -3.16 -9.47
CA THR A 93 -2.88 -3.86 -10.75
C THR A 93 -2.46 -5.32 -10.62
N ARG A 94 -3.24 -6.25 -11.17
CA ARG A 94 -2.97 -7.70 -11.14
C ARG A 94 -2.91 -8.30 -9.73
N CYS A 95 -3.44 -7.63 -8.71
CA CYS A 95 -3.71 -8.20 -7.39
C CYS A 95 -4.93 -9.13 -7.43
N ARG A 96 -4.80 -10.32 -8.03
CA ARG A 96 -5.92 -11.23 -8.30
C ARG A 96 -6.63 -11.74 -7.04
N GLY A 97 -5.96 -11.75 -5.89
CA GLY A 97 -6.51 -12.13 -4.60
C GLY A 97 -7.46 -11.10 -3.99
N MET A 98 -7.42 -9.84 -4.44
CA MET A 98 -8.06 -8.73 -3.76
C MET A 98 -9.59 -8.83 -3.79
N GLU A 99 -10.19 -8.98 -2.61
CA GLU A 99 -11.62 -9.20 -2.41
C GLU A 99 -12.41 -7.89 -2.49
N GLU A 100 -11.96 -6.89 -1.74
CA GLU A 100 -12.63 -5.59 -1.61
C GLU A 100 -11.62 -4.45 -1.37
N LEU A 101 -12.01 -3.24 -1.77
CA LEU A 101 -11.33 -2.02 -1.38
C LEU A 101 -11.81 -1.55 0.02
N PRO A 102 -10.98 -0.81 0.79
CA PRO A 102 -11.41 -0.21 2.05
C PRO A 102 -12.66 0.64 1.87
N LYS A 103 -13.64 0.50 2.77
CA LYS A 103 -14.92 1.24 2.70
C LYS A 103 -14.72 2.76 2.71
N ASP A 104 -13.67 3.21 3.39
CA ASP A 104 -13.35 4.61 3.60
C ASP A 104 -12.31 5.15 2.60
N ILE A 105 -12.14 4.51 1.44
CA ILE A 105 -11.14 4.92 0.42
C ILE A 105 -11.31 6.39 -0.02
N ARG A 106 -12.52 6.94 0.12
CA ARG A 106 -12.84 8.37 -0.10
C ARG A 106 -11.98 9.35 0.72
N TYR A 107 -11.37 8.92 1.82
CA TYR A 107 -10.49 9.77 2.64
C TYR A 107 -9.08 9.90 2.07
N LEU A 108 -8.75 9.20 0.98
CA LEU A 108 -7.55 9.45 0.18
C LEU A 108 -7.74 10.71 -0.68
N ILE A 109 -7.89 11.86 -0.02
CA ILE A 109 -8.28 13.14 -0.65
C ILE A 109 -7.31 13.64 -1.73
N SER A 110 -6.04 13.23 -1.68
CA SER A 110 -5.03 13.59 -2.69
C SER A 110 -4.91 12.58 -3.83
N LEU A 111 -5.71 11.51 -3.83
CA LEU A 111 -5.58 10.41 -4.79
C LEU A 111 -5.98 10.88 -6.18
N ARG A 112 -5.04 10.72 -7.12
CA ARG A 112 -5.16 11.12 -8.52
C ARG A 112 -5.25 9.92 -9.44
N GLU A 113 -4.65 8.81 -9.04
CA GLU A 113 -4.63 7.58 -9.83
C GLU A 113 -4.87 6.38 -8.92
N LEU A 114 -5.94 5.64 -9.22
CA LEU A 114 -6.26 4.35 -8.61
C LEU A 114 -6.29 3.29 -9.70
N ARG A 115 -5.33 2.37 -9.67
CA ARG A 115 -5.37 1.15 -10.49
C ARG A 115 -5.70 -0.01 -9.60
N VAL A 116 -6.74 -0.77 -9.95
CA VAL A 116 -7.18 -1.90 -9.12
C VAL A 116 -7.61 -3.07 -9.97
N THR A 117 -7.18 -4.26 -9.56
CA THR A 117 -7.82 -5.53 -9.92
C THR A 117 -8.49 -6.05 -8.66
N THR A 118 -9.81 -6.19 -8.65
CA THR A 118 -10.57 -6.67 -7.49
C THR A 118 -11.70 -7.60 -7.92
N LYS A 119 -12.09 -8.52 -7.04
CA LYS A 119 -13.27 -9.39 -7.19
C LYS A 119 -14.57 -8.65 -6.85
N GLN A 120 -14.48 -7.44 -6.27
CA GLN A 120 -15.63 -6.64 -5.89
C GLN A 120 -16.47 -6.26 -7.13
N THR A 121 -17.72 -6.72 -7.17
CA THR A 121 -18.63 -6.52 -8.31
C THR A 121 -19.35 -5.17 -8.28
N ARG A 122 -19.40 -4.51 -7.13
CA ARG A 122 -20.05 -3.21 -6.92
C ARG A 122 -19.18 -2.34 -6.02
N LEU A 123 -18.78 -1.19 -6.52
CA LEU A 123 -18.10 -0.17 -5.73
C LEU A 123 -19.16 0.60 -4.94
N GLN A 124 -18.93 0.86 -3.65
CA GLN A 124 -19.90 1.60 -2.85
C GLN A 124 -20.10 2.99 -3.46
N GLU A 125 -21.35 3.41 -3.66
CA GLU A 125 -21.71 4.65 -4.36
C GLU A 125 -21.05 5.91 -3.76
N ASN A 126 -20.65 5.86 -2.48
CA ASN A 126 -19.98 6.95 -1.75
C ASN A 126 -18.45 6.77 -1.61
N GLY A 127 -17.87 5.72 -2.18
CA GLY A 127 -16.44 5.39 -2.03
C GLY A 127 -15.56 6.07 -3.09
N ILE A 128 -15.90 5.88 -4.37
CA ILE A 128 -15.09 6.37 -5.50
C ILE A 128 -15.65 7.68 -6.08
N SER A 129 -16.97 7.89 -6.03
CA SER A 129 -17.59 9.13 -6.52
C SER A 129 -17.08 10.38 -5.79
N CYS A 130 -16.64 10.23 -4.54
CA CYS A 130 -16.06 11.30 -3.72
C CYS A 130 -14.58 11.58 -4.04
N LEU A 131 -13.92 10.74 -4.85
CA LEU A 131 -12.53 10.94 -5.24
C LEU A 131 -12.46 11.91 -6.43
N THR A 132 -12.85 13.16 -6.19
CA THR A 132 -12.94 14.23 -7.21
C THR A 132 -11.60 14.58 -7.86
N CYS A 133 -10.49 14.12 -7.28
CA CYS A 133 -9.14 14.32 -7.81
C CYS A 133 -8.66 13.23 -8.77
N LEU A 134 -9.41 12.13 -8.97
CA LEU A 134 -9.08 11.09 -9.94
C LEU A 134 -9.11 11.64 -11.37
N ARG A 135 -8.08 11.30 -12.16
CA ARG A 135 -7.93 11.71 -13.56
C ARG A 135 -7.98 10.50 -14.49
#